data_AF-A0A059NZK3-F1
#
_entry.id   AF-A0A059NZK3-F1
#
_cell.length_a   1.000
_cell.length_b   1.000
_cell.length_c   1.000
_cell.angle_alpha   90.00
_cell.angle_beta   90.00
_cell.angle_gamma   90.00
#
_symmetry.space_group_name_H-M   'P 1'
#
loop_
_entity.id
_entity.type
_entity.pdbx_description
1 polymer ?
#
loop_
_entity_poly.entity_id
_entity_poly.type
_entity_poly.pdbx_seq_one_letter_code
_entity_poly.pdbx_strand_id
1 'polypeptide(L)'
;MVGSRVRFVHSADLHIDSLFKTKGHLPGRLLDKLRSSTFEAFDRLIDLCIKHQVDFLLIAGDLYNEEIRSIKAQVHLRRGFERLQQKNIHVYVSYGNHDYIEGNELPIEMPENVHIFSSQNVSYFPFVKEDGESVHIYGFSYETREVRDRKVKSFKKMGEADFHIGMLHGSVDTNTEHNVYAPFSMRELKDCQMDYWALGHIHKRSVLATDPPVIYPGNIQGRSRKESGEKGCYLVESGSGEWDYQFIPLQSFTYESIRMECQAIKEPEHLEKVLEEAKSHVHVGSSVMLTIELVAEDGDLKEWENAGYIKEWVEILNESEDLNAEGWIWIENVTIEDRKSWDETELKRGAHFTGELLRTIDRLREEEIEEWMEPLFSHRKASRYIRSLDDEERKETLERAKVLLLECLMASERGGTK
;
A
#
# COMPACT_ATOMS: atom_id res chain seq x y z
N MET A 1 -37.59 -18.57 16.75
CA MET A 1 -36.23 -18.42 17.32
C MET A 1 -35.42 -17.72 16.26
N VAL A 2 -34.97 -16.50 16.51
CA VAL A 2 -33.93 -15.90 15.67
C VAL A 2 -32.69 -16.73 15.98
N GLY A 3 -32.24 -17.58 15.04
CA GLY A 3 -31.03 -18.38 15.23
C GLY A 3 -29.88 -17.45 15.61
N SER A 4 -29.03 -17.87 16.55
CA SER A 4 -27.84 -17.06 16.83
C SER A 4 -26.96 -17.07 15.57
N ARG A 5 -26.23 -15.98 15.34
CA ARG A 5 -25.38 -15.80 14.17
C ARG A 5 -23.93 -15.98 14.59
N VAL A 6 -23.14 -16.76 13.85
CA VAL A 6 -21.67 -16.77 13.99
C VAL A 6 -21.15 -15.38 13.67
N ARG A 7 -20.38 -14.80 14.58
CA ARG A 7 -19.74 -13.50 14.37
C ARG A 7 -18.24 -13.63 14.62
N PHE A 8 -17.43 -13.15 13.69
CA PHE A 8 -15.98 -13.19 13.83
C PHE A 8 -15.32 -11.93 13.28
N VAL A 9 -14.06 -11.72 13.67
CA VAL A 9 -13.20 -10.73 13.02
C VAL A 9 -12.20 -11.45 12.14
N HIS A 10 -12.01 -10.96 10.92
CA HIS A 10 -10.99 -11.42 10.00
C HIS A 10 -9.91 -10.34 9.81
N SER A 11 -8.69 -10.67 10.21
CA SER A 11 -7.49 -9.86 10.08
C SER A 11 -6.34 -10.67 9.46
N ALA A 12 -5.33 -9.98 8.95
CA ALA A 12 -4.10 -10.57 8.43
C ALA A 12 -2.97 -9.53 8.46
N ASP A 13 -1.73 -9.96 8.20
CA ASP A 13 -0.61 -9.06 7.92
C ASP A 13 -0.41 -8.02 9.03
N LEU A 14 -0.40 -8.47 10.29
CA LEU A 14 -0.26 -7.63 11.47
C LEU A 14 1.12 -7.00 11.57
N HIS A 15 2.18 -7.76 11.23
CA HIS A 15 3.58 -7.30 11.25
C HIS A 15 3.96 -6.56 12.54
N ILE A 16 3.57 -7.11 13.70
CA ILE A 16 3.78 -6.44 14.99
C ILE A 16 5.26 -6.14 15.22
N ASP A 17 5.55 -4.92 15.73
CA ASP A 17 6.89 -4.42 16.05
C ASP A 17 7.81 -4.30 14.82
N SER A 18 7.22 -4.18 13.62
CA SER A 18 8.00 -3.92 12.42
C SER A 18 8.58 -2.51 12.40
N LEU A 19 9.80 -2.41 11.87
CA LEU A 19 10.48 -1.14 11.70
C LEU A 19 9.95 -0.41 10.47
N PHE A 20 9.67 0.88 10.65
CA PHE A 20 9.31 1.78 9.56
C PHE A 20 10.56 2.16 8.77
N LYS A 21 10.53 1.93 7.46
CA LYS A 21 11.61 2.32 6.55
C LYS A 21 11.48 3.80 6.22
N THR A 22 12.02 4.67 7.08
CA THR A 22 12.02 6.12 6.85
C THR A 22 13.38 6.58 6.31
N LYS A 23 13.36 7.54 5.38
CA LYS A 23 14.56 8.24 4.90
C LYS A 23 14.62 9.59 5.60
N GLY A 24 15.66 9.84 6.40
CA GLY A 24 15.88 11.14 7.05
C GLY A 24 15.81 11.10 8.58
N HIS A 25 15.98 12.27 9.20
CA HIS A 25 15.93 12.45 10.65
C HIS A 25 14.50 12.85 11.05
N LEU A 26 13.74 11.92 11.63
CA LEU A 26 12.42 12.22 12.20
C LEU A 26 12.60 12.60 13.69
N PRO A 27 11.78 13.53 14.23
CA PRO A 27 11.78 13.81 15.65
C PRO A 27 11.52 12.54 16.47
N GLY A 28 12.18 12.40 17.62
CA GLY A 28 12.05 11.21 18.48
C GLY A 28 10.60 10.87 18.83
N ARG A 29 9.76 11.89 19.08
CA ARG A 29 8.33 11.72 19.37
C ARG A 29 7.55 11.08 18.23
N LEU A 30 7.82 11.47 16.99
CA LEU A 30 7.17 10.87 15.83
C LEU A 30 7.65 9.43 15.64
N LEU A 31 8.95 9.18 15.79
CA LEU A 31 9.51 7.83 15.73
C LEU A 31 8.86 6.89 16.76
N ASP A 32 8.62 7.38 17.98
CA ASP A 32 7.94 6.60 19.01
C ASP A 32 6.51 6.26 18.62
N LYS A 33 5.76 7.20 18.02
CA LYS A 33 4.41 6.96 17.48
C LYS A 33 4.39 5.97 16.33
N LEU A 34 5.34 6.10 15.39
CA LEU A 34 5.48 5.14 14.30
C LEU A 34 5.73 3.74 14.88
N ARG A 35 6.69 3.60 15.80
CA ARG A 35 7.00 2.32 16.44
C ARG A 35 5.86 1.73 17.28
N SER A 36 5.05 2.56 17.94
CA SER A 36 3.90 2.08 18.73
C SER A 36 2.68 1.75 17.88
N SER A 37 2.56 2.31 16.66
CA SER A 37 1.35 2.22 15.85
C SER A 37 0.87 0.80 15.55
N THR A 38 1.76 -0.16 15.31
CA THR A 38 1.35 -1.56 15.08
C THR A 38 0.78 -2.19 16.35
N PHE A 39 1.31 -1.82 17.52
CA PHE A 39 0.79 -2.28 18.82
C PHE A 39 -0.57 -1.64 19.10
N GLU A 40 -0.71 -0.34 18.86
CA GLU A 40 -1.98 0.38 19.04
C GLU A 40 -3.07 -0.16 18.12
N ALA A 41 -2.74 -0.44 16.85
CA ALA A 41 -3.68 -1.05 15.91
C ALA A 41 -4.11 -2.46 16.36
N PHE A 42 -3.18 -3.23 16.95
CA PHE A 42 -3.50 -4.53 17.54
C PHE A 42 -4.38 -4.38 18.79
N ASP A 43 -4.10 -3.42 19.68
CA ASP A 43 -4.94 -3.16 20.84
C ASP A 43 -6.38 -2.79 20.40
N ARG A 44 -6.52 -1.96 19.36
CA ARG A 44 -7.84 -1.65 18.75
C ARG A 44 -8.51 -2.89 18.15
N LEU A 45 -7.76 -3.81 17.54
CA LEU A 45 -8.29 -5.10 17.05
C LEU A 45 -8.88 -5.93 18.20
N ILE A 46 -8.14 -6.05 19.31
CA ILE A 46 -8.59 -6.77 20.50
C ILE A 46 -9.82 -6.10 21.12
N ASP A 47 -9.81 -4.77 21.24
CA ASP A 47 -10.95 -4.00 21.74
C ASP A 47 -12.19 -4.17 20.86
N LEU A 48 -12.01 -4.20 19.54
CA LEU A 48 -13.09 -4.44 18.58
C LEU A 48 -13.72 -5.83 18.79
N CYS A 49 -12.91 -6.88 18.88
CA CYS A 49 -13.39 -8.24 19.13
C CYS A 49 -14.24 -8.31 20.41
N ILE A 50 -13.75 -7.69 21.49
CA ILE A 50 -14.45 -7.65 22.80
C ILE A 50 -15.74 -6.84 22.69
N LYS A 51 -15.68 -5.64 22.08
CA LYS A 51 -16.82 -4.73 21.93
C LYS A 51 -17.96 -5.39 21.16
N HIS A 52 -17.64 -6.11 20.08
CA HIS A 52 -18.64 -6.77 19.24
C HIS A 52 -18.99 -8.19 19.71
N GLN A 53 -18.39 -8.66 20.81
CA GLN A 53 -18.62 -9.98 21.38
C GLN A 53 -18.54 -11.08 20.32
N VAL A 54 -17.48 -11.04 19.53
CA VAL A 54 -17.28 -12.00 18.46
C VAL A 54 -16.96 -13.37 19.03
N ASP A 55 -17.37 -14.43 18.33
CA ASP A 55 -17.10 -15.82 18.70
C ASP A 55 -15.61 -16.13 18.57
N PHE A 56 -14.96 -15.61 17.51
CA PHE A 56 -13.54 -15.80 17.28
C PHE A 56 -12.88 -14.71 16.43
N LEU A 57 -11.55 -14.67 16.48
CA LEU A 57 -10.67 -13.85 15.64
C LEU A 57 -9.87 -14.78 14.71
N LEU A 58 -9.88 -14.48 13.41
CA LEU A 58 -9.04 -15.13 12.40
C LEU A 58 -7.84 -14.22 12.07
N ILE A 59 -6.63 -14.78 12.12
CA ILE A 59 -5.39 -14.11 11.70
C ILE A 59 -4.75 -14.93 10.57
N ALA A 60 -4.95 -14.49 9.33
CA ALA A 60 -4.54 -15.22 8.13
C ALA A 60 -3.08 -14.92 7.71
N GLY A 61 -2.12 -15.17 8.61
CA GLY A 61 -0.68 -15.02 8.33
C GLY A 61 -0.07 -13.69 8.73
N ASP A 62 1.27 -13.68 8.75
CA ASP A 62 2.14 -12.54 9.02
C ASP A 62 1.79 -11.79 10.32
N LEU A 63 1.71 -12.54 11.43
CA LEU A 63 1.56 -12.02 12.78
C LEU A 63 2.78 -11.18 13.18
N TYR A 64 3.97 -11.68 12.85
CA TYR A 64 5.27 -11.05 13.14
C TYR A 64 5.97 -10.61 11.86
N ASN A 65 6.90 -9.65 12.02
CA ASN A 65 7.86 -9.32 10.98
C ASN A 65 9.17 -10.09 11.18
N GLU A 66 9.61 -10.76 10.12
CA GLU A 66 10.76 -11.68 10.02
C GLU A 66 12.07 -11.14 10.64
N GLU A 67 12.31 -9.83 10.57
CA GLU A 67 13.55 -9.22 11.10
C GLU A 67 13.60 -9.21 12.64
N ILE A 68 12.45 -9.19 13.33
CA ILE A 68 12.38 -8.95 14.77
C ILE A 68 11.15 -9.67 15.36
N ARG A 69 11.27 -10.95 15.73
CA ARG A 69 10.33 -11.58 16.66
C ARG A 69 10.62 -11.15 18.09
N SER A 70 10.50 -9.86 18.40
CA SER A 70 10.88 -9.35 19.71
C SER A 70 10.06 -10.02 20.81
N ILE A 71 10.69 -10.23 21.97
CA ILE A 71 9.99 -10.66 23.18
C ILE A 71 8.85 -9.67 23.51
N LYS A 72 9.05 -8.38 23.22
CA LYS A 72 8.02 -7.35 23.40
C LYS A 72 6.78 -7.62 22.55
N ALA A 73 6.94 -7.91 21.25
CA ALA A 73 5.86 -8.28 20.35
C ALA A 73 5.10 -9.51 20.86
N GLN A 74 5.84 -10.56 21.21
CA GLN A 74 5.25 -11.82 21.69
C GLN A 74 4.49 -11.64 23.01
N VAL A 75 5.05 -10.93 23.99
CA VAL A 75 4.37 -10.63 25.27
C VAL A 75 3.11 -9.80 25.04
N HIS A 76 3.17 -8.83 24.13
CA HIS A 76 2.02 -7.96 23.85
C HIS A 76 0.88 -8.74 23.18
N LEU A 77 1.19 -9.57 22.18
CA LEU A 77 0.22 -10.47 21.55
C LEU A 77 -0.40 -11.42 22.56
N ARG A 78 0.41 -12.08 23.40
CA ARG A 78 -0.08 -12.98 24.45
C ARG A 78 -1.07 -12.28 25.36
N ARG A 79 -0.75 -11.07 25.84
CA ARG A 79 -1.65 -10.27 26.68
C ARG A 79 -2.95 -9.90 25.97
N GLY A 80 -2.89 -9.54 24.68
CA GLY A 80 -4.08 -9.32 23.86
C GLY A 80 -4.97 -10.55 23.80
N PHE A 81 -4.38 -11.72 23.56
CA PHE A 81 -5.12 -12.99 23.50
C PHE A 81 -5.65 -13.45 24.87
N GLU A 82 -4.92 -13.20 25.96
CA GLU A 82 -5.40 -13.42 27.34
C GLU A 82 -6.66 -12.57 27.63
N ARG A 83 -6.73 -11.34 27.12
CA ARG A 83 -7.94 -10.49 27.22
C ARG A 83 -9.12 -11.09 26.46
N LEU A 84 -8.88 -11.67 25.29
CA LEU A 84 -9.91 -12.39 24.51
C LEU A 84 -10.34 -13.67 25.24
N GLN A 85 -9.42 -14.40 25.85
CA GLN A 85 -9.70 -15.61 26.63
C GLN A 85 -10.66 -15.33 27.78
N GLN A 86 -10.48 -14.22 28.50
CA GLN A 86 -11.38 -13.78 29.59
C GLN A 86 -12.82 -13.52 29.12
N LYS A 87 -13.03 -13.40 27.80
CA LYS A 87 -14.34 -13.21 27.16
C LYS A 87 -14.79 -14.43 26.37
N ASN A 88 -14.10 -15.57 26.50
CA ASN A 88 -14.33 -16.80 25.75
C ASN A 88 -14.27 -16.62 24.23
N ILE A 89 -13.43 -15.69 23.76
CA ILE A 89 -13.22 -15.45 22.33
C ILE A 89 -12.01 -16.26 21.87
N HIS A 90 -12.21 -17.14 20.89
CA HIS A 90 -11.14 -17.95 20.31
C HIS A 90 -10.30 -17.19 19.30
N VAL A 91 -9.06 -17.60 19.09
CA VAL A 91 -8.15 -17.01 18.09
C VAL A 91 -7.58 -18.12 17.23
N TYR A 92 -7.74 -18.02 15.92
CA TYR A 92 -7.18 -18.97 14.95
C TYR A 92 -6.08 -18.28 14.15
N VAL A 93 -4.90 -18.89 14.10
CA VAL A 93 -3.69 -18.27 13.51
C VAL A 93 -3.07 -19.22 12.49
N SER A 94 -2.89 -18.70 11.27
CA SER A 94 -1.95 -19.22 10.29
C SER A 94 -0.68 -18.37 10.30
N TYR A 95 0.47 -18.97 10.03
CA TYR A 95 1.71 -18.25 9.74
C TYR A 95 1.94 -18.12 8.24
N GLY A 96 2.41 -16.95 7.85
CA GLY A 96 2.78 -16.57 6.49
C GLY A 96 4.28 -16.62 6.25
N ASN A 97 4.74 -15.92 5.22
CA ASN A 97 6.15 -15.94 4.84
C ASN A 97 7.06 -15.17 5.80
N HIS A 98 6.56 -14.23 6.61
CA HIS A 98 7.40 -13.50 7.57
C HIS A 98 7.53 -14.21 8.94
N ASP A 99 6.63 -15.14 9.24
CA ASP A 99 6.59 -15.83 10.52
C ASP A 99 6.52 -17.37 10.42
N TYR A 100 7.08 -17.90 9.33
CA TYR A 100 7.24 -19.34 9.09
C TYR A 100 7.91 -20.11 10.25
N ILE A 101 7.64 -21.40 10.36
CA ILE A 101 7.95 -22.21 11.56
C ILE A 101 9.45 -22.55 11.68
N GLU A 102 10.10 -22.97 10.59
CA GLU A 102 11.48 -23.48 10.65
C GLU A 102 12.47 -22.42 11.14
N GLY A 103 13.30 -22.79 12.13
CA GLY A 103 14.32 -21.88 12.69
C GLY A 103 13.75 -20.77 13.57
N ASN A 104 12.44 -20.75 13.83
CA ASN A 104 11.78 -19.73 14.63
C ASN A 104 11.03 -20.33 15.83
N GLU A 105 11.76 -20.70 16.87
CA GLU A 105 11.15 -21.13 18.13
C GLU A 105 10.47 -19.94 18.83
N LEU A 106 9.25 -20.16 19.32
CA LEU A 106 8.54 -19.18 20.13
C LEU A 106 8.96 -19.37 21.60
N PRO A 107 9.71 -18.43 22.20
CA PRO A 107 10.06 -18.51 23.62
C PRO A 107 8.87 -18.30 24.57
N ILE A 108 7.69 -17.95 24.05
CA ILE A 108 6.51 -17.60 24.84
C ILE A 108 5.34 -18.51 24.49
N GLU A 109 4.79 -19.15 25.52
CA GLU A 109 3.55 -19.93 25.44
C GLU A 109 2.34 -19.02 25.22
N MET A 110 1.46 -19.43 24.30
CA MET A 110 0.19 -18.76 24.02
C MET A 110 -0.93 -19.30 24.91
N PRO A 111 -1.96 -18.49 25.22
CA PRO A 111 -3.10 -18.95 26.03
C PRO A 111 -3.94 -20.01 25.30
N GLU A 112 -4.73 -20.77 26.06
CA GLU A 112 -5.49 -21.94 25.58
C GLU A 112 -6.56 -21.61 24.52
N ASN A 113 -6.99 -20.36 24.41
CA ASN A 113 -7.94 -19.93 23.38
C ASN A 113 -7.29 -19.73 22.00
N VAL A 114 -5.96 -19.83 21.90
CA VAL A 114 -5.20 -19.61 20.66
C VAL A 114 -4.90 -20.95 19.99
N HIS A 115 -5.41 -21.11 18.78
CA HIS A 115 -5.28 -22.30 17.95
C HIS A 115 -4.41 -21.97 16.75
N ILE A 116 -3.20 -22.52 16.72
CA ILE A 116 -2.19 -22.23 15.69
C ILE A 116 -2.07 -23.43 14.77
N PHE A 117 -2.21 -23.21 13.46
CA PHE A 117 -1.86 -24.24 12.48
C PHE A 117 -0.34 -24.47 12.51
N SER A 118 0.10 -25.67 12.82
CA SER A 118 1.52 -25.96 13.15
C SER A 118 2.30 -26.65 12.03
N SER A 119 1.74 -26.75 10.82
CA SER A 119 2.41 -27.37 9.68
C SER A 119 1.92 -26.81 8.36
N GLN A 120 2.60 -27.13 7.27
CA GLN A 120 2.16 -26.85 5.90
C GLN A 120 1.01 -27.77 5.45
N ASN A 121 0.62 -28.77 6.22
CA ASN A 121 -0.54 -29.61 5.90
C ASN A 121 -1.82 -28.88 6.29
N VAL A 122 -2.80 -28.87 5.39
CA VAL A 122 -4.11 -28.30 5.68
C VAL A 122 -4.79 -29.18 6.73
N SER A 123 -5.14 -28.57 7.85
CA SER A 123 -5.93 -29.16 8.92
C SER A 123 -7.09 -28.24 9.27
N TYR A 124 -7.88 -28.60 10.28
CA TYR A 124 -8.95 -27.74 10.77
C TYR A 124 -9.05 -27.79 12.29
N PHE A 125 -9.60 -26.72 12.86
CA PHE A 125 -10.06 -26.69 14.23
C PHE A 125 -11.59 -26.57 14.25
N PRO A 126 -12.29 -27.40 15.04
CA PRO A 126 -13.72 -27.24 15.24
C PRO A 126 -13.99 -26.12 16.25
N PHE A 127 -15.05 -25.36 16.01
CA PHE A 127 -15.67 -24.43 16.94
C PHE A 127 -17.14 -24.79 17.05
N VAL A 128 -17.67 -24.83 18.28
CA VAL A 128 -19.08 -25.07 18.55
C VAL A 128 -19.56 -23.99 19.50
N LYS A 129 -20.58 -23.26 19.08
CA LYS A 129 -21.22 -22.22 19.86
C LYS A 129 -22.14 -22.81 20.92
N GLU A 130 -22.49 -22.02 21.94
CA GLU A 130 -23.34 -22.47 23.06
C GLU A 130 -24.73 -22.96 22.61
N ASP A 131 -25.26 -22.47 21.49
CA ASP A 131 -26.54 -22.89 20.93
C ASP A 131 -26.45 -24.08 19.96
N GLY A 132 -25.23 -24.61 19.75
CA GLY A 132 -24.96 -25.80 18.94
C GLY A 132 -24.51 -25.51 17.50
N GLU A 133 -24.53 -24.25 17.06
CA GLU A 133 -24.02 -23.88 15.73
C GLU A 133 -22.52 -24.17 15.64
N SER A 134 -22.09 -24.85 14.57
CA SER A 134 -20.77 -25.43 14.44
C SER A 134 -20.01 -24.90 13.23
N VAL A 135 -18.73 -24.60 13.43
CA VAL A 135 -17.85 -24.04 12.39
C VAL A 135 -16.56 -24.83 12.34
N HIS A 136 -16.15 -25.25 11.16
CA HIS A 136 -14.81 -25.80 10.94
C HIS A 136 -13.92 -24.74 10.29
N ILE A 137 -12.86 -24.34 10.98
CA ILE A 137 -11.87 -23.39 10.50
C ILE A 137 -10.67 -24.16 9.96
N TYR A 138 -10.46 -24.11 8.64
CA TYR A 138 -9.40 -24.79 7.92
C TYR A 138 -8.22 -23.85 7.69
N GLY A 139 -7.00 -24.38 7.75
CA GLY A 139 -5.80 -23.58 7.48
C GLY A 139 -4.54 -24.41 7.49
N PHE A 140 -3.43 -23.74 7.21
CA PHE A 140 -2.07 -24.26 7.35
C PHE A 140 -1.15 -23.08 7.65
N SER A 141 0.10 -23.39 8.01
CA SER A 141 1.15 -22.41 8.23
C SER A 141 2.35 -22.70 7.36
N TYR A 142 3.12 -21.67 7.04
CA TYR A 142 4.34 -21.82 6.28
C TYR A 142 5.41 -22.46 7.19
N GLU A 143 5.96 -23.61 6.78
CA GLU A 143 7.12 -24.22 7.47
C GLU A 143 8.40 -23.53 7.03
N THR A 144 8.50 -23.17 5.75
CA THR A 144 9.59 -22.40 5.16
C THR A 144 9.07 -21.04 4.67
N ARG A 145 9.98 -20.08 4.49
CA ARG A 145 9.66 -18.73 3.98
C ARG A 145 8.85 -18.73 2.68
N GLU A 146 9.10 -19.69 1.80
CA GLU A 146 8.47 -19.73 0.48
C GLU A 146 7.66 -21.02 0.28
N VAL A 147 6.33 -20.88 0.27
CA VAL A 147 5.43 -21.95 -0.18
C VAL A 147 5.06 -21.67 -1.63
N ARG A 148 5.45 -22.55 -2.57
CA ARG A 148 5.07 -22.44 -3.99
C ARG A 148 4.00 -23.46 -4.41
N ASP A 149 3.65 -24.38 -3.52
CA ASP A 149 2.64 -25.40 -3.77
C ASP A 149 1.23 -24.79 -3.81
N ARG A 150 0.38 -25.33 -4.69
CA ARG A 150 -1.05 -24.98 -4.74
C ARG A 150 -1.80 -25.73 -3.63
N LYS A 151 -1.98 -25.09 -2.48
CA LYS A 151 -2.54 -25.72 -1.27
C LYS A 151 -4.06 -25.87 -1.30
N VAL A 152 -4.76 -25.10 -2.12
CA VAL A 152 -6.24 -25.06 -2.15
C VAL A 152 -6.87 -26.44 -2.32
N LYS A 153 -6.31 -27.32 -3.15
CA LYS A 153 -6.83 -28.69 -3.36
C LYS A 153 -6.83 -29.57 -2.11
N SER A 154 -6.08 -29.19 -1.08
CA SER A 154 -6.05 -29.87 0.22
C SER A 154 -7.14 -29.38 1.18
N PHE A 155 -7.81 -28.27 0.89
CA PHE A 155 -8.97 -27.80 1.63
C PHE A 155 -10.19 -28.64 1.23
N LYS A 156 -10.50 -29.64 2.06
CA LYS A 156 -11.65 -30.54 1.89
C LYS A 156 -12.53 -30.43 3.12
N LYS A 157 -13.85 -30.28 2.92
CA LYS A 157 -14.81 -30.33 4.03
C LYS A 157 -14.71 -31.69 4.73
N MET A 158 -14.50 -31.65 6.03
CA MET A 158 -14.38 -32.80 6.91
C MET A 158 -15.45 -32.68 8.00
N GLY A 159 -16.14 -33.77 8.31
CA GLY A 159 -17.23 -33.78 9.31
C GLY A 159 -18.50 -33.05 8.86
N GLU A 160 -19.46 -32.95 9.77
CA GLU A 160 -20.73 -32.23 9.58
C GLU A 160 -20.68 -30.96 10.43
N ALA A 161 -20.27 -29.84 9.82
CA ALA A 161 -20.33 -28.52 10.43
C ALA A 161 -21.31 -27.65 9.65
N ASP A 162 -21.92 -26.67 10.30
CA ASP A 162 -22.86 -25.75 9.66
C ASP A 162 -22.13 -24.81 8.69
N PHE A 163 -20.90 -24.38 9.06
CA PHE A 163 -20.05 -23.56 8.21
C PHE A 163 -18.61 -24.07 8.12
N HIS A 164 -17.99 -23.87 6.96
CA HIS A 164 -16.60 -24.21 6.69
C HIS A 164 -15.84 -22.97 6.21
N ILE A 165 -14.84 -22.53 6.97
CA ILE A 165 -14.07 -21.31 6.70
C ILE A 165 -12.64 -21.69 6.32
N GLY A 166 -12.15 -21.24 5.17
CA GLY A 166 -10.76 -21.46 4.73
C GLY A 166 -9.87 -20.26 5.02
N MET A 167 -8.79 -20.45 5.79
CA MET A 167 -7.72 -19.47 5.99
C MET A 167 -6.55 -19.76 5.04
N LEU A 168 -6.16 -18.77 4.24
CA LEU A 168 -5.11 -18.92 3.23
C LEU A 168 -4.25 -17.66 3.15
N HIS A 169 -3.02 -17.75 3.65
CA HIS A 169 -2.00 -16.76 3.36
C HIS A 169 -1.38 -17.08 2.00
N GLY A 170 -1.59 -16.24 0.98
CA GLY A 170 -1.19 -16.55 -0.39
C GLY A 170 -1.69 -15.52 -1.41
N SER A 171 -1.51 -15.81 -2.70
CA SER A 171 -1.88 -14.89 -3.80
C SER A 171 -2.49 -15.59 -5.00
N VAL A 172 -3.30 -14.84 -5.75
CA VAL A 172 -3.79 -15.28 -7.06
C VAL A 172 -2.59 -15.50 -7.98
N ASP A 173 -2.58 -16.60 -8.72
CA ASP A 173 -1.46 -17.00 -9.58
C ASP A 173 -1.14 -16.07 -10.76
N THR A 174 -2.04 -15.14 -11.09
CA THR A 174 -1.88 -14.08 -12.09
C THR A 174 -1.36 -12.77 -11.51
N ASN A 175 -1.08 -12.71 -10.20
CA ASN A 175 -0.58 -11.51 -9.55
C ASN A 175 0.84 -11.18 -10.06
N THR A 176 1.03 -9.95 -10.52
CA THR A 176 2.32 -9.42 -11.01
C THR A 176 2.93 -8.35 -10.11
N GLU A 177 2.18 -7.88 -9.11
CA GLU A 177 2.59 -6.80 -8.21
C GLU A 177 3.37 -7.33 -6.99
N HIS A 178 3.16 -8.60 -6.62
CA HIS A 178 3.74 -9.22 -5.43
C HIS A 178 4.34 -10.60 -5.74
N ASN A 179 5.25 -11.06 -4.86
CA ASN A 179 5.75 -12.44 -4.93
C ASN A 179 4.60 -13.43 -4.78
N VAL A 180 4.57 -14.42 -5.66
CA VAL A 180 3.51 -15.43 -5.66
C VAL A 180 3.86 -16.56 -4.68
N TYR A 181 3.22 -16.54 -3.52
CA TYR A 181 3.24 -17.63 -2.53
C TYR A 181 1.87 -18.29 -2.39
N ALA A 182 1.89 -19.58 -2.04
CA ALA A 182 0.75 -20.50 -1.98
C ALA A 182 -0.28 -20.20 -3.09
N PRO A 183 0.14 -20.25 -4.38
CA PRO A 183 -0.67 -19.76 -5.49
C PRO A 183 -2.02 -20.46 -5.57
N PHE A 184 -3.05 -19.69 -5.91
CA PHE A 184 -4.38 -20.21 -6.16
C PHE A 184 -5.07 -19.51 -7.33
N SER A 185 -6.14 -20.14 -7.82
CA SER A 185 -7.08 -19.55 -8.75
C SER A 185 -8.47 -19.43 -8.12
N MET A 186 -9.27 -18.47 -8.57
CA MET A 186 -10.66 -18.32 -8.09
C MET A 186 -11.52 -19.56 -8.37
N ARG A 187 -11.21 -20.32 -9.42
CA ARG A 187 -11.89 -21.58 -9.73
C ARG A 187 -11.61 -22.63 -8.66
N GLU A 188 -10.35 -22.80 -8.24
CA GLU A 188 -10.00 -23.76 -7.19
C GLU A 188 -10.67 -23.42 -5.87
N LEU A 189 -10.72 -22.14 -5.48
CA LEU A 189 -11.40 -21.72 -4.24
C LEU A 189 -12.89 -22.06 -4.26
N LYS A 190 -13.57 -21.86 -5.41
CA LYS A 190 -14.98 -22.22 -5.60
C LYS A 190 -15.22 -23.72 -5.58
N ASP A 191 -14.32 -24.50 -6.21
CA ASP A 191 -14.43 -25.97 -6.29
C ASP A 191 -14.30 -26.64 -4.91
N CYS A 192 -13.63 -26.00 -3.94
CA CYS A 192 -13.53 -26.46 -2.54
C CYS A 192 -14.82 -26.26 -1.72
N GLN A 193 -15.77 -25.45 -2.23
CA GLN A 193 -17.08 -25.18 -1.63
C GLN A 193 -17.03 -24.61 -0.19
N MET A 194 -15.91 -24.02 0.26
CA MET A 194 -15.86 -23.32 1.55
C MET A 194 -16.84 -22.16 1.57
N ASP A 195 -17.42 -21.89 2.73
CA ASP A 195 -18.48 -20.90 2.90
C ASP A 195 -17.90 -19.48 3.05
N TYR A 196 -16.63 -19.37 3.45
CA TYR A 196 -15.87 -18.11 3.52
C TYR A 196 -14.37 -18.37 3.31
N TRP A 197 -13.68 -17.48 2.60
CA TRP A 197 -12.22 -17.50 2.44
C TRP A 197 -11.57 -16.27 3.07
N ALA A 198 -10.85 -16.51 4.15
CA ALA A 198 -10.05 -15.55 4.89
C ALA A 198 -8.61 -15.51 4.33
N LEU A 199 -8.32 -14.54 3.47
CA LEU A 199 -7.00 -14.42 2.83
C LEU A 199 -6.06 -13.48 3.57
N GLY A 200 -4.76 -13.70 3.46
CA GLY A 200 -3.68 -12.76 3.85
C GLY A 200 -2.50 -12.83 2.88
N HIS A 201 -1.47 -11.98 3.06
CA HIS A 201 -0.27 -11.75 2.22
C HIS A 201 -0.33 -10.42 1.44
N ILE A 202 -1.53 -10.02 1.01
CA ILE A 202 -1.72 -8.79 0.24
C ILE A 202 -2.17 -7.66 1.17
N HIS A 203 -1.28 -6.70 1.42
CA HIS A 203 -1.53 -5.57 2.34
C HIS A 203 -2.60 -4.58 1.85
N LYS A 204 -3.03 -4.68 0.59
CA LYS A 204 -4.15 -3.90 0.04
C LYS A 204 -5.45 -4.68 0.22
N ARG A 205 -6.39 -4.11 0.99
CA ARG A 205 -7.70 -4.72 1.18
C ARG A 205 -8.42 -4.91 -0.16
N SER A 206 -9.07 -6.06 -0.32
CA SER A 206 -9.87 -6.35 -1.52
C SER A 206 -10.90 -7.45 -1.25
N VAL A 207 -12.04 -7.38 -1.94
CA VAL A 207 -13.05 -8.43 -1.99
C VAL A 207 -13.01 -9.02 -3.38
N LEU A 208 -12.51 -10.25 -3.51
CA LEU A 208 -12.35 -10.93 -4.80
C LEU A 208 -13.63 -11.62 -5.28
N ALA A 209 -14.48 -12.04 -4.33
CA ALA A 209 -15.80 -12.59 -4.59
C ALA A 209 -16.71 -12.34 -3.37
N THR A 210 -18.02 -12.30 -3.61
CA THR A 210 -19.03 -12.11 -2.56
C THR A 210 -19.77 -13.40 -2.20
N ASP A 211 -19.74 -14.42 -3.07
CA ASP A 211 -20.41 -15.71 -2.88
C ASP A 211 -19.55 -16.88 -3.41
N PRO A 212 -18.95 -17.69 -2.52
CA PRO A 212 -18.70 -17.35 -1.12
C PRO A 212 -17.77 -16.12 -1.03
N PRO A 213 -17.79 -15.35 0.08
CA PRO A 213 -16.86 -14.24 0.24
C PRO A 213 -15.40 -14.71 0.19
N VAL A 214 -14.59 -14.01 -0.59
CA VAL A 214 -13.14 -14.23 -0.70
C VAL A 214 -12.47 -12.89 -0.48
N ILE A 215 -11.85 -12.69 0.68
CA ILE A 215 -11.48 -11.34 1.15
C ILE A 215 -10.02 -11.31 1.55
N TYR A 216 -9.30 -10.27 1.11
CA TYR A 216 -8.06 -9.80 1.75
C TYR A 216 -8.41 -8.62 2.67
N PRO A 217 -8.17 -8.71 3.99
CA PRO A 217 -8.38 -7.61 4.91
C PRO A 217 -7.33 -6.51 4.73
N GLY A 218 -6.16 -6.86 4.16
CA GLY A 218 -4.97 -6.02 4.18
C GLY A 218 -4.29 -6.06 5.54
N ASN A 219 -3.28 -5.21 5.71
CA ASN A 219 -2.64 -5.02 7.02
C ASN A 219 -3.47 -4.09 7.92
N ILE A 220 -3.23 -4.15 9.24
CA ILE A 220 -3.93 -3.33 10.24
C ILE A 220 -3.34 -1.93 10.44
N GLN A 221 -2.09 -1.73 10.02
CA GLN A 221 -1.38 -0.45 10.10
C GLN A 221 -0.40 -0.34 8.93
N GLY A 222 -0.52 0.74 8.16
CA GLY A 222 0.38 1.02 7.03
C GLY A 222 1.78 1.31 7.54
N ARG A 223 2.79 0.75 6.88
CA ARG A 223 4.21 0.79 7.28
C ARG A 223 5.08 1.61 6.35
N SER A 224 4.54 2.03 5.22
CA SER A 224 5.20 2.90 4.25
C SER A 224 4.18 3.57 3.34
N ARG A 225 4.61 4.56 2.56
CA ARG A 225 3.78 5.25 1.54
C ARG A 225 3.15 4.33 0.49
N LYS A 226 3.72 3.14 0.27
CA LYS A 226 3.16 2.13 -0.65
C LYS A 226 1.91 1.46 -0.07
N GLU A 227 1.66 1.65 1.21
CA GLU A 227 0.52 1.10 1.96
C GLU A 227 -0.41 2.23 2.39
N SER A 228 -0.82 3.06 1.43
CA SER A 228 -1.69 4.21 1.64
C SER A 228 -3.13 3.83 1.99
N GLY A 229 -3.88 4.82 2.50
CA GLY A 229 -5.29 4.71 2.85
C GLY A 229 -5.56 3.93 4.14
N GLU A 230 -6.84 3.66 4.40
CA GLU A 230 -7.32 3.01 5.62
C GLU A 230 -6.85 1.56 5.75
N LYS A 231 -6.53 1.14 6.99
CA LYS A 231 -5.95 -0.17 7.34
C LYS A 231 -6.68 -0.77 8.54
N GLY A 232 -6.97 -2.07 8.51
CA GLY A 232 -7.84 -2.62 9.54
C GLY A 232 -8.23 -4.06 9.30
N CYS A 233 -9.48 -4.39 9.65
CA CYS A 233 -9.99 -5.74 9.58
C CYS A 233 -11.44 -5.76 9.06
N TYR A 234 -12.00 -6.95 8.86
CA TYR A 234 -13.42 -7.13 8.61
C TYR A 234 -14.11 -7.73 9.83
N LEU A 235 -15.20 -7.11 10.28
CA LEU A 235 -16.18 -7.73 11.15
C LEU A 235 -17.16 -8.50 10.26
N VAL A 236 -17.31 -9.80 10.50
CA VAL A 236 -18.11 -10.71 9.67
C VAL A 236 -19.18 -11.37 10.53
N GLU A 237 -20.38 -11.53 9.98
CA GLU A 237 -21.51 -12.17 10.63
C GLU A 237 -22.24 -13.10 9.66
N SER A 238 -22.62 -14.31 10.10
CA SER A 238 -23.46 -15.20 9.31
C SER A 238 -24.89 -14.66 9.25
N GLY A 239 -25.39 -14.43 8.03
CA GLY A 239 -26.76 -13.98 7.78
C GLY A 239 -27.71 -15.13 7.44
N SER A 240 -28.96 -14.78 7.13
CA SER A 240 -30.01 -15.74 6.73
C SER A 240 -29.87 -16.16 5.26
N GLY A 241 -28.69 -16.67 4.88
CA GLY A 241 -28.36 -17.16 3.54
C GLY A 241 -27.12 -16.54 2.88
N GLU A 242 -26.56 -15.48 3.44
CA GLU A 242 -25.34 -14.79 2.96
C GLU A 242 -24.48 -14.36 4.17
N TRP A 243 -23.22 -13.99 3.93
CA TRP A 243 -22.33 -13.43 4.96
C TRP A 243 -22.33 -11.90 4.88
N ASP A 244 -22.66 -11.25 5.99
CA ASP A 244 -22.51 -9.81 6.14
C ASP A 244 -21.07 -9.51 6.58
N TYR A 245 -20.41 -8.52 5.97
CA TYR A 245 -19.08 -8.10 6.38
C TYR A 245 -18.90 -6.58 6.27
N GLN A 246 -18.28 -6.00 7.29
CA GLN A 246 -18.01 -4.58 7.39
C GLN A 246 -16.52 -4.35 7.66
N PHE A 247 -15.89 -3.51 6.85
CA PHE A 247 -14.52 -3.06 7.12
C PHE A 247 -14.49 -2.10 8.31
N ILE A 248 -13.58 -2.32 9.24
CA ILE A 248 -13.36 -1.47 10.42
C ILE A 248 -11.91 -0.98 10.42
N PRO A 249 -11.67 0.34 10.36
CA PRO A 249 -10.32 0.91 10.43
C PRO A 249 -9.72 0.73 11.83
N LEU A 250 -8.44 0.40 11.89
CA LEU A 250 -7.68 0.17 13.12
C LEU A 250 -6.39 0.99 13.19
N GLN A 251 -5.99 1.65 12.10
CA GLN A 251 -4.73 2.37 12.03
C GLN A 251 -4.64 3.52 13.04
N SER A 252 -3.44 3.79 13.54
CA SER A 252 -3.15 5.01 14.30
C SER A 252 -2.91 6.21 13.38
N PHE A 253 -2.41 5.97 12.18
CA PHE A 253 -2.23 6.97 11.15
C PHE A 253 -2.27 6.34 9.76
N THR A 254 -2.56 7.14 8.72
CA THR A 254 -2.50 6.73 7.31
C THR A 254 -1.35 7.39 6.57
N TYR A 255 -0.94 6.79 5.45
CA TYR A 255 -0.14 7.47 4.44
C TYR A 255 -1.07 8.00 3.36
N GLU A 256 -0.99 9.29 3.06
CA GLU A 256 -1.79 9.92 2.02
C GLU A 256 -0.89 10.67 1.03
N SER A 257 -1.36 10.80 -0.20
CA SER A 257 -0.69 11.58 -1.24
C SER A 257 -1.69 12.54 -1.85
N ILE A 258 -1.31 13.81 -1.96
CA ILE A 258 -2.09 14.81 -2.67
C ILE A 258 -1.27 15.39 -3.81
N ARG A 259 -1.92 15.61 -4.95
CA ARG A 259 -1.35 16.32 -6.10
C ARG A 259 -2.09 17.65 -6.25
N MET A 260 -1.36 18.74 -6.29
CA MET A 260 -1.89 20.09 -6.38
C MET A 260 -1.24 20.88 -7.51
N GLU A 261 -2.08 21.45 -8.36
CA GLU A 261 -1.66 22.44 -9.33
C GLU A 261 -1.52 23.79 -8.62
N CYS A 262 -0.34 24.40 -8.76
CA CYS A 262 0.01 25.66 -8.11
C CYS A 262 0.08 26.76 -9.16
N GLN A 263 -0.44 27.94 -8.80
CA GLN A 263 -0.13 29.15 -9.55
C GLN A 263 1.32 29.57 -9.29
N ALA A 264 1.81 30.48 -10.13
CA ALA A 264 3.17 30.99 -10.04
C ALA A 264 3.53 31.48 -8.64
N ILE A 265 4.49 30.81 -7.99
CA ILE A 265 4.96 31.13 -6.64
C ILE A 265 6.16 32.05 -6.76
N LYS A 266 5.89 33.36 -6.88
CA LYS A 266 6.93 34.37 -7.11
C LYS A 266 7.81 34.67 -5.91
N GLU A 267 7.31 34.38 -4.70
CA GLU A 267 8.00 34.69 -3.45
C GLU A 267 7.98 33.46 -2.55
N PRO A 268 9.12 33.09 -1.91
CA PRO A 268 9.20 31.89 -1.08
C PRO A 268 8.19 31.85 0.07
N GLU A 269 7.75 32.99 0.61
CA GLU A 269 6.76 33.04 1.69
C GLU A 269 5.39 32.47 1.31
N HIS A 270 5.03 32.48 0.03
CA HIS A 270 3.77 31.90 -0.43
C HIS A 270 3.76 30.37 -0.38
N LEU A 271 4.92 29.71 -0.22
CA LEU A 271 5.02 28.26 -0.05
C LEU A 271 4.29 27.79 1.22
N GLU A 272 4.34 28.56 2.30
CA GLU A 272 3.64 28.24 3.55
C GLU A 272 2.15 28.01 3.29
N LYS A 273 1.52 28.96 2.60
CA LYS A 273 0.09 28.91 2.29
C LYS A 273 -0.27 27.72 1.40
N VAL A 274 0.57 27.41 0.41
CA VAL A 274 0.33 26.27 -0.50
C VAL A 274 0.44 24.95 0.24
N LEU A 275 1.42 24.79 1.14
CA LEU A 275 1.57 23.58 1.95
C LEU A 275 0.46 23.44 2.98
N GLU A 276 0.02 24.53 3.62
CA GLU A 276 -1.15 24.52 4.52
C GLU A 276 -2.45 24.19 3.77
N GLU A 277 -2.63 24.73 2.57
CA GLU A 277 -3.74 24.36 1.70
C GLU A 277 -3.70 22.86 1.36
N ALA A 278 -2.52 22.30 1.07
CA ALA A 278 -2.35 20.87 0.86
C ALA A 278 -2.76 20.04 2.08
N LYS A 279 -2.38 20.45 3.29
CA LYS A 279 -2.80 19.80 4.54
C LYS A 279 -4.33 19.81 4.69
N SER A 280 -4.99 20.92 4.34
CA SER A 280 -6.44 21.08 4.51
C SER A 280 -7.30 20.17 3.62
N HIS A 281 -6.75 19.69 2.51
CA HIS A 281 -7.43 18.80 1.57
C HIS A 281 -7.44 17.33 2.00
N VAL A 282 -6.69 16.98 3.06
CA VAL A 282 -6.61 15.61 3.54
C VAL A 282 -7.71 15.36 4.58
N HIS A 283 -8.45 14.26 4.42
CA HIS A 283 -9.48 13.89 5.39
C HIS A 283 -8.85 13.29 6.65
N VAL A 284 -9.13 13.91 7.80
CA VAL A 284 -8.59 13.47 9.10
C VAL A 284 -9.53 12.47 9.76
N GLY A 285 -9.54 11.22 9.26
CA GLY A 285 -10.12 10.07 9.99
C GLY A 285 -9.16 9.48 11.04
N SER A 286 -7.87 9.74 10.86
CA SER A 286 -6.76 9.46 11.76
C SER A 286 -5.65 10.47 11.49
N SER A 287 -4.56 10.43 12.25
CA SER A 287 -3.35 11.17 11.88
C SER A 287 -2.81 10.78 10.50
N VAL A 288 -2.02 11.64 9.86
CA VAL A 288 -1.58 11.45 8.48
C VAL A 288 -0.09 11.72 8.30
N MET A 289 0.57 10.80 7.59
CA MET A 289 1.86 11.00 6.94
C MET A 289 1.62 11.40 5.48
N LEU A 290 1.83 12.69 5.16
CA LEU A 290 1.44 13.29 3.90
C LEU A 290 2.62 13.37 2.92
N THR A 291 2.38 12.92 1.69
CA THR A 291 3.21 13.26 0.52
C THR A 291 2.48 14.30 -0.32
N ILE A 292 3.15 15.40 -0.63
CA ILE A 292 2.60 16.47 -1.47
C ILE A 292 3.33 16.44 -2.82
N GLU A 293 2.58 16.37 -3.90
CA GLU A 293 3.07 16.57 -5.26
C GLU A 293 2.61 17.94 -5.74
N LEU A 294 3.53 18.89 -5.85
CA LEU A 294 3.27 20.22 -6.37
C LEU A 294 3.57 20.23 -7.87
N VAL A 295 2.60 20.68 -8.66
CA VAL A 295 2.72 20.83 -10.11
C VAL A 295 2.67 22.32 -10.46
N ALA A 296 3.64 22.81 -11.21
CA ALA A 296 3.67 24.17 -11.75
C ALA A 296 4.24 24.19 -13.17
N GLU A 297 4.06 25.33 -13.84
CA GLU A 297 4.41 25.48 -15.25
C GLU A 297 5.34 26.68 -15.55
N ASP A 298 5.88 27.35 -14.53
CA ASP A 298 6.64 28.59 -14.68
C ASP A 298 8.15 28.43 -14.42
N GLY A 299 8.55 27.35 -13.76
CA GLY A 299 9.94 27.04 -13.41
C GLY A 299 10.40 27.61 -12.06
N ASP A 300 9.58 28.40 -11.37
CA ASP A 300 9.94 29.08 -10.12
C ASP A 300 9.98 28.08 -8.95
N LEU A 301 9.05 27.12 -8.90
CA LEU A 301 9.03 26.08 -7.87
C LEU A 301 10.31 25.23 -7.87
N LYS A 302 10.84 24.93 -9.05
CA LYS A 302 12.10 24.17 -9.17
C LYS A 302 13.30 24.97 -8.66
N GLU A 303 13.29 26.29 -8.85
CA GLU A 303 14.32 27.18 -8.30
C GLU A 303 14.26 27.19 -6.76
N TRP A 304 13.05 27.26 -6.18
CA TRP A 304 12.86 27.18 -4.72
C TRP A 304 13.23 25.82 -4.12
N GLU A 305 12.98 24.72 -4.83
CA GLU A 305 13.43 23.39 -4.42
C GLU A 305 14.96 23.31 -4.34
N ASN A 306 15.64 23.79 -5.39
CA ASN A 306 17.10 23.76 -5.47
C ASN A 306 17.75 24.69 -4.43
N ALA A 307 17.09 25.81 -4.11
CA ALA A 307 17.54 26.74 -3.07
C ALA A 307 17.28 26.22 -1.64
N GLY A 308 16.46 25.17 -1.47
CA GLY A 308 16.17 24.54 -0.18
C GLY A 308 14.94 25.10 0.56
N TYR A 309 14.27 26.13 0.02
CA TYR A 309 13.13 26.77 0.69
C TYR A 309 11.95 25.83 0.93
N ILE A 310 11.69 24.89 0.01
CA ILE A 310 10.64 23.87 0.18
C ILE A 310 10.89 23.06 1.44
N LYS A 311 12.15 22.66 1.65
CA LYS A 311 12.53 21.86 2.81
C LYS A 311 12.43 22.67 4.10
N GLU A 312 12.88 23.93 4.09
CA GLU A 312 12.80 24.83 5.25
C GLU A 312 11.34 25.05 5.68
N TRP A 313 10.43 25.33 4.74
CA TRP A 313 9.01 25.49 5.05
C TRP A 313 8.37 24.20 5.56
N VAL A 314 8.71 23.04 4.98
CA VAL A 314 8.26 21.74 5.50
C VAL A 314 8.73 21.53 6.94
N GLU A 315 9.97 21.89 7.27
CA GLU A 315 10.48 21.81 8.64
C GLU A 315 9.71 22.74 9.60
N ILE A 316 9.49 24.00 9.23
CA ILE A 316 8.72 24.98 10.03
C ILE A 316 7.30 24.47 10.31
N LEU A 317 6.59 24.01 9.27
CA LEU A 317 5.22 23.52 9.43
C LEU A 317 5.14 22.27 10.28
N ASN A 318 6.07 21.33 10.09
CA ASN A 318 6.14 20.11 10.90
C ASN A 318 6.53 20.38 12.36
N GLU A 319 7.38 21.37 12.65
CA GLU A 319 7.72 21.78 14.01
C GLU A 319 6.54 22.42 14.75
N SER A 320 5.62 23.05 14.01
CA SER A 320 4.39 23.63 14.55
C SER A 320 3.30 22.59 14.86
N GLU A 321 3.45 21.36 14.38
CA GLU A 321 2.45 20.30 14.49
C GLU A 321 2.38 19.72 15.92
N ASP A 322 1.19 19.71 16.54
CA ASP A 322 0.99 19.07 17.83
C ASP A 322 0.80 17.57 17.70
N LEU A 323 1.90 16.83 17.76
CA LEU A 323 1.87 15.36 17.73
C LEU A 323 1.07 14.73 18.90
N ASN A 324 0.74 15.46 19.98
CA ASN A 324 -0.08 14.91 21.06
C ASN A 324 -1.57 14.93 20.74
N ALA A 325 -2.01 15.81 19.83
CA ALA A 325 -3.39 15.85 19.37
C ALA A 325 -3.70 14.63 18.51
N GLU A 326 -4.98 14.24 18.48
CA GLU A 326 -5.46 13.33 17.44
C GLU A 326 -5.51 14.09 16.11
N GLY A 327 -5.16 13.41 15.01
CA GLY A 327 -5.32 14.00 13.68
C GLY A 327 -4.19 14.90 13.21
N TRP A 328 -3.00 14.82 13.82
CA TRP A 328 -1.82 15.50 13.30
C TRP A 328 -1.52 15.13 11.84
N ILE A 329 -1.04 16.09 11.06
CA ILE A 329 -0.64 15.91 9.65
C ILE A 329 0.85 16.25 9.52
N TRP A 330 1.65 15.22 9.32
CA TRP A 330 3.10 15.34 9.13
C TRP A 330 3.44 15.28 7.64
N ILE A 331 4.05 16.34 7.11
CA ILE A 331 4.54 16.35 5.72
C ILE A 331 5.81 15.52 5.66
N GLU A 332 5.70 14.31 5.12
CA GLU A 332 6.82 13.37 4.99
C GLU A 332 7.69 13.70 3.77
N ASN A 333 7.09 14.24 2.71
CA ASN A 333 7.80 14.54 1.48
C ASN A 333 7.02 15.51 0.59
N VAL A 334 7.76 16.34 -0.13
CA VAL A 334 7.23 17.16 -1.22
C VAL A 334 7.99 16.78 -2.49
N THR A 335 7.26 16.47 -3.57
CA THR A 335 7.81 16.28 -4.92
C THR A 335 7.33 17.39 -5.83
N ILE A 336 8.22 17.91 -6.67
CA ILE A 336 7.91 19.00 -7.58
C ILE A 336 7.97 18.52 -9.02
N GLU A 337 6.86 18.64 -9.70
CA GLU A 337 6.75 18.59 -11.15
C GLU A 337 6.57 20.02 -11.66
N ASP A 338 7.68 20.71 -11.87
CA ASP A 338 7.67 22.06 -12.41
C ASP A 338 8.44 22.07 -13.73
N ARG A 339 7.69 22.23 -14.82
CA ARG A 339 8.25 22.34 -16.16
C ARG A 339 7.81 23.66 -16.73
N LYS A 340 8.79 24.51 -17.03
CA LYS A 340 8.53 25.77 -17.70
C LYS A 340 7.76 25.52 -18.99
N SER A 341 6.46 25.82 -18.98
CA SER A 341 5.64 25.92 -20.16
C SER A 341 6.17 27.12 -20.92
N TRP A 342 6.86 26.82 -22.01
CA TRP A 342 7.35 27.87 -22.87
C TRP A 342 6.16 28.41 -23.66
N ASP A 343 5.87 29.71 -23.54
CA ASP A 343 5.06 30.34 -24.58
C ASP A 343 5.92 30.38 -25.84
N GLU A 344 5.77 29.35 -26.68
CA GLU A 344 6.45 29.20 -27.94
C GLU A 344 6.23 30.44 -28.83
N THR A 345 5.07 31.08 -28.72
CA THR A 345 4.74 32.32 -29.45
C THR A 345 5.59 33.49 -28.98
N GLU A 346 5.83 33.60 -27.67
CA GLU A 346 6.67 34.64 -27.09
C GLU A 346 8.15 34.41 -27.39
N LEU A 347 8.64 33.18 -27.21
CA LEU A 347 10.02 32.82 -27.57
C LEU A 347 10.29 33.03 -29.07
N LYS A 348 9.34 32.69 -29.95
CA LYS A 348 9.42 32.96 -31.39
C LYS A 348 9.39 34.45 -31.75
N ARG A 349 8.96 35.34 -30.85
CA ARG A 349 9.06 36.80 -31.07
C ARG A 349 10.42 37.35 -30.66
N GLY A 350 11.14 36.66 -29.77
CA GLY A 350 12.48 37.03 -29.35
C GLY A 350 13.50 36.99 -30.49
N ALA A 351 14.45 37.93 -30.47
CA ALA A 351 15.58 37.97 -31.40
C ALA A 351 16.78 37.10 -30.96
N HIS A 352 16.62 36.34 -29.86
CA HIS A 352 17.64 35.46 -29.32
C HIS A 352 17.75 34.15 -30.12
N PHE A 353 18.86 33.41 -29.91
CA PHE A 353 19.13 32.14 -30.58
C PHE A 353 17.97 31.14 -30.46
N THR A 354 17.36 31.03 -29.26
CA THR A 354 16.21 30.17 -28.98
C THR A 354 15.00 30.50 -29.86
N GLY A 355 14.74 31.79 -30.12
CA GLY A 355 13.67 32.22 -31.00
C GLY A 355 13.94 31.89 -32.47
N GLU A 356 15.19 32.03 -32.92
CA GLU A 356 15.57 31.66 -34.30
C GLU A 356 15.55 30.14 -34.51
N LEU A 357 15.96 29.36 -33.51
CA LEU A 357 15.86 27.91 -33.53
C LEU A 357 14.40 27.46 -33.71
N LEU A 358 13.48 27.99 -32.91
CA LEU A 358 12.05 27.65 -33.02
C LEU A 358 11.47 28.03 -34.38
N ARG A 359 11.81 29.22 -34.91
CA ARG A 359 11.41 29.63 -36.27
C ARG A 359 12.01 28.74 -37.35
N THR A 360 13.20 28.19 -37.13
CA THR A 360 13.85 27.26 -38.06
C THR A 360 13.13 25.92 -38.05
N ILE A 361 12.79 25.39 -36.87
CA ILE A 361 12.04 24.14 -36.71
C ILE A 361 10.68 24.23 -37.42
N ASP A 362 9.96 25.35 -37.30
CA ASP A 362 8.69 25.59 -38.01
C ASP A 362 8.81 25.58 -39.54
N ARG A 363 10.01 25.88 -40.07
CA ARG A 363 10.27 25.97 -41.52
C ARG A 363 10.78 24.66 -42.11
N LEU A 364 11.05 23.65 -41.27
CA LEU A 364 11.52 22.37 -41.74
C LEU A 364 10.47 21.70 -42.61
N ARG A 365 10.91 21.22 -43.76
CA ARG A 365 10.10 20.43 -44.68
C ARG A 365 10.24 18.96 -44.33
N GLU A 366 9.20 18.18 -44.60
CA GLU A 366 9.19 16.74 -44.36
C GLU A 366 10.37 16.02 -45.05
N GLU A 367 10.73 16.47 -46.27
CA GLU A 367 11.87 15.99 -47.05
C GLU A 367 13.21 16.13 -46.29
N GLU A 368 13.40 17.21 -45.53
CA GLU A 368 14.64 17.48 -44.79
C GLU A 368 14.75 16.58 -43.56
N ILE A 369 13.62 16.29 -42.90
CA ILE A 369 13.56 15.38 -41.77
C ILE A 369 13.84 13.94 -42.23
N GLU A 370 13.29 13.54 -43.38
CA GLU A 370 13.56 12.23 -43.98
C GLU A 370 15.05 12.03 -44.29
N GLU A 371 15.70 13.03 -44.88
CA GLU A 371 17.14 13.00 -45.16
C GLU A 371 17.97 12.79 -43.89
N TRP A 372 17.64 13.47 -42.79
CA TRP A 372 18.37 13.33 -41.52
C TRP A 372 18.17 11.97 -40.85
N MET A 373 17.01 11.35 -41.06
CA MET A 373 16.70 10.03 -40.52
C MET A 373 17.16 8.89 -41.44
N GLU A 374 17.48 9.17 -42.70
CA GLU A 374 17.94 8.19 -43.69
C GLU A 374 19.07 7.30 -43.17
N PRO A 375 20.13 7.81 -42.49
CA PRO A 375 21.21 6.97 -41.98
C PRO A 375 20.74 5.90 -40.98
N LEU A 376 19.68 6.15 -40.22
CA LEU A 376 19.12 5.20 -39.24
C LEU A 376 18.35 4.09 -39.95
N PHE A 377 17.49 4.45 -40.90
CA PHE A 377 16.64 3.50 -41.62
C PHE A 377 17.35 2.78 -42.77
N SER A 378 18.43 3.35 -43.33
CA SER A 378 19.27 2.70 -44.35
C SER A 378 20.36 1.81 -43.74
N HIS A 379 20.55 1.82 -42.42
CA HIS A 379 21.61 1.04 -41.77
C HIS A 379 21.34 -0.47 -41.85
N ARG A 380 22.25 -1.22 -42.48
CA ARG A 380 22.10 -2.65 -42.83
C ARG A 380 21.70 -3.58 -41.67
N LYS A 381 22.09 -3.27 -40.43
CA LYS A 381 21.73 -4.08 -39.25
C LYS A 381 20.46 -3.59 -38.54
N ALA A 382 20.19 -2.29 -38.56
CA ALA A 382 19.09 -1.67 -37.82
C ALA A 382 17.78 -1.69 -38.63
N SER A 383 17.85 -1.51 -39.95
CA SER A 383 16.73 -1.64 -40.89
C SER A 383 15.98 -2.97 -40.82
N ARG A 384 16.59 -4.04 -40.27
CA ARG A 384 15.95 -5.34 -40.05
C ARG A 384 14.99 -5.36 -38.86
N TYR A 385 15.12 -4.42 -37.94
CA TYR A 385 14.40 -4.38 -36.68
C TYR A 385 13.60 -3.09 -36.47
N ILE A 386 13.71 -2.13 -37.38
CA ILE A 386 13.11 -0.80 -37.27
C ILE A 386 12.33 -0.51 -38.55
N ARG A 387 11.05 -0.11 -38.40
CA ARG A 387 10.21 0.37 -39.50
C ARG A 387 10.35 1.88 -39.67
N SER A 388 10.08 2.39 -40.87
CA SER A 388 9.91 3.83 -41.07
C SER A 388 8.78 4.35 -40.18
N LEU A 389 8.94 5.58 -39.70
CA LEU A 389 7.90 6.28 -38.95
C LEU A 389 6.77 6.70 -39.89
N ASP A 390 5.53 6.69 -39.39
CA ASP A 390 4.42 7.36 -40.05
C ASP A 390 4.42 8.88 -39.78
N ASP A 391 3.48 9.62 -40.38
CA ASP A 391 3.40 11.08 -40.28
C ASP A 391 3.17 11.57 -38.84
N GLU A 392 2.44 10.80 -38.04
CA GLU A 392 2.10 11.16 -36.66
C GLU A 392 3.29 10.91 -35.73
N GLU A 393 3.93 9.76 -35.87
CA GLU A 393 5.17 9.40 -35.16
C GLU A 393 6.32 10.36 -35.50
N ARG A 394 6.39 10.85 -36.75
CA ARG A 394 7.35 11.87 -37.17
C ARG A 394 7.11 13.20 -36.47
N LYS A 395 5.87 13.66 -36.43
CA LYS A 395 5.49 14.90 -35.72
C LYS A 395 5.79 14.79 -34.22
N GLU A 396 5.45 13.66 -33.61
CA GLU A 396 5.77 13.41 -32.20
C GLU A 396 7.30 13.42 -31.96
N THR A 397 8.06 12.77 -32.83
CA THR A 397 9.53 12.74 -32.74
C THR A 397 10.13 14.14 -32.85
N LEU A 398 9.63 14.96 -33.77
CA LEU A 398 10.06 16.35 -33.93
C LEU A 398 9.73 17.19 -32.68
N GLU A 399 8.53 17.03 -32.13
CA GLU A 399 8.09 17.74 -30.93
C GLU A 399 8.95 17.39 -29.73
N ARG A 400 9.27 16.10 -29.56
CA ARG A 400 10.17 15.63 -28.49
C ARG A 400 11.60 16.15 -28.66
N ALA A 401 12.11 16.19 -29.89
CA ALA A 401 13.41 16.78 -30.18
C ALA A 401 13.43 18.28 -29.89
N LYS A 402 12.36 19.01 -30.25
CA LYS A 402 12.19 20.44 -29.97
C LYS A 402 12.24 20.71 -28.46
N VAL A 403 11.46 19.98 -27.66
CA VAL A 403 11.45 20.11 -26.19
C VAL A 403 12.85 19.86 -25.62
N LEU A 404 13.53 18.79 -26.05
CA LEU A 404 14.85 18.43 -25.55
C LEU A 404 15.92 19.49 -25.89
N LEU A 405 15.85 20.10 -27.08
CA LEU A 405 16.73 21.21 -27.46
C LEU A 405 16.50 22.47 -26.63
N LEU A 406 15.24 22.82 -26.37
CA LEU A 406 14.90 23.97 -25.52
C LEU A 406 15.39 23.77 -24.09
N GLU A 407 15.20 22.58 -23.52
CA GLU A 407 15.72 22.22 -22.20
C GLU A 407 17.24 22.38 -22.13
N CYS A 408 17.96 21.87 -23.13
CA CYS A 408 19.42 21.96 -23.18
C CYS A 408 19.93 23.41 -23.30
N LEU A 409 19.29 24.23 -24.14
CA LEU A 409 19.69 25.63 -24.35
C LEU A 409 19.42 26.48 -23.11
N MET A 410 18.25 26.34 -22.52
CA MET A 410 17.86 27.11 -21.34
C MET A 410 18.65 26.67 -20.09
N ALA A 411 19.02 25.40 -19.98
CA ALA A 411 19.94 24.94 -18.93
C ALA A 411 21.34 25.57 -19.06
N SER A 412 21.81 25.81 -20.29
CA SER A 412 23.13 26.42 -20.55
C SER A 412 23.16 27.93 -20.25
N GLU A 413 22.06 28.64 -20.45
CA GLU A 413 21.95 30.07 -20.11
C GLU A 413 21.93 30.30 -18.58
N ARG A 414 21.41 29.34 -17.80
CA ARG A 414 21.41 29.37 -16.33
C ARG A 414 22.79 29.10 -15.70
N GLY A 415 23.70 28.43 -16.41
CA GLY A 415 25.09 28.16 -15.96
C GLY A 415 26.08 29.30 -16.27
N GLY A 416 25.60 30.38 -16.90
CA GLY A 416 26.40 31.48 -17.46
C GLY A 416 26.38 32.76 -16.64
N THR A 417 26.44 32.69 -15.31
CA THR A 417 26.80 33.84 -14.47
C THR A 417 27.71 33.37 -13.34
N LYS A 418 28.99 33.69 -13.48
CA LYS A 418 29.96 33.74 -12.37
C LYS A 418 29.69 34.95 -11.48
#